data_AF-A0A7J6QGU4-F1
#
_entry.id   AF-A0A7J6QGU4-F1
#
_cell.length_a   1.000
_cell.length_b   1.000
_cell.length_c   1.000
_cell.angle_alpha   90.00
_cell.angle_beta   90.00
_cell.angle_gamma   90.00
#
_symmetry.space_group_name_H-M   'P 1'
#
loop_
_entity.id
_entity.type
_entity.pdbx_description
1 polymer ?
#
loop_
_entity_poly.entity_id
_entity_poly.type
_entity_poly.pdbx_seq_one_letter_code
_entity_poly.pdbx_strand_id
1 'polypeptide(L)'
;AAKMLSTTTASTTRQAAAAISSRLAADIYNLHVADTDIQDVSFNHTRFLLLGRAPSPYVALHNTPIPTKVSLVFRVHDTPGSLHRSLSAFSHRGLQLCKLESRPVPPDMLDETT
;
A
#
# COMPACT_ATOMS: atom_id res chain seq x y z
N ALA A 1 16.69 1.71 -1.13
CA ALA A 1 16.98 1.79 -2.57
C ALA A 1 18.46 1.50 -2.79
N ALA A 2 18.85 0.84 -3.88
CA ALA A 2 20.26 0.54 -4.17
C ALA A 2 20.68 1.26 -5.46
N LYS A 3 21.90 1.80 -5.48
CA LYS A 3 22.52 2.33 -6.70
C LYS A 3 23.24 1.18 -7.40
N MET A 4 22.84 0.86 -8.62
CA MET A 4 23.37 -0.24 -9.40
C MET A 4 24.12 0.31 -10.61
N LEU A 5 25.31 -0.20 -10.87
CA LEU A 5 26.10 0.14 -12.05
C LEU A 5 25.95 -1.00 -13.07
N SER A 6 25.60 -0.64 -14.31
CA SER A 6 25.63 -1.57 -15.43
C SER A 6 27.05 -1.62 -15.99
N THR A 7 27.84 -2.61 -15.60
CA THR A 7 29.12 -2.90 -16.26
C THR A 7 28.88 -3.73 -17.52
N THR A 8 28.35 -3.10 -18.57
CA THR A 8 28.42 -3.68 -19.92
C THR A 8 29.70 -3.18 -20.57
N THR A 9 30.75 -3.99 -20.48
CA THR A 9 31.99 -3.80 -21.21
C THR A 9 31.71 -3.90 -22.72
N ALA A 10 32.30 -2.97 -23.49
CA ALA A 10 32.46 -2.96 -24.95
C ALA A 10 31.28 -2.47 -25.84
N SER A 11 31.12 -1.14 -25.95
CA SER A 11 31.12 -0.45 -27.25
C SER A 11 31.48 1.03 -27.06
N THR A 12 32.43 1.54 -27.83
CA THR A 12 33.18 2.81 -27.67
C THR A 12 32.35 4.12 -27.77
N THR A 13 31.03 4.04 -27.56
CA THR A 13 30.07 5.17 -27.61
C THR A 13 28.99 5.12 -26.53
N ARG A 14 28.95 4.11 -25.65
CA ARG A 14 27.97 4.06 -24.55
C ARG A 14 28.47 4.84 -23.33
N GLN A 15 27.76 5.91 -22.97
CA GLN A 15 27.91 6.57 -21.67
C GLN A 15 27.72 5.57 -20.53
N ALA A 16 28.52 5.70 -19.47
CA ALA A 16 28.34 4.93 -18.25
C ALA A 16 26.92 5.18 -17.69
N ALA A 17 26.15 4.11 -17.47
CA ALA A 17 24.79 4.17 -16.97
C ALA A 17 24.66 3.47 -15.61
N ALA A 18 23.83 4.07 -14.74
CA ALA A 18 23.47 3.53 -13.44
C ALA A 18 21.95 3.57 -13.25
N ALA A 19 21.43 2.67 -12.43
CA ALA A 19 20.02 2.60 -12.09
C ALA A 19 19.82 2.63 -10.57
N ILE A 20 18.70 3.19 -10.12
CA ILE A 20 18.23 3.05 -8.74
C ILE A 20 17.13 2.01 -8.74
N SER A 21 17.33 0.90 -8.03
CA SER A 21 16.35 -0.19 -8.01
C SER A 21 16.33 -0.95 -6.69
N SER A 22 15.44 -1.94 -6.61
CA SER A 22 15.40 -2.94 -5.54
C SER A 22 16.56 -3.91 -5.68
N ARG A 23 17.08 -4.45 -4.56
CA ARG A 23 18.17 -5.46 -4.58
C ARG A 23 17.82 -6.67 -5.46
N LEU A 24 16.57 -7.11 -5.44
CA LEU A 24 16.06 -8.20 -6.27
C LEU A 24 16.32 -7.99 -7.77
N ALA A 25 16.26 -6.73 -8.26
CA ALA A 25 16.55 -6.44 -9.66
C ALA A 25 18.04 -6.64 -9.99
N ALA A 26 18.97 -6.36 -9.05
CA ALA A 26 20.38 -6.67 -9.29
C ALA A 26 20.59 -8.17 -9.49
N ASP A 27 19.92 -8.99 -8.68
CA ASP A 27 20.03 -10.45 -8.76
C ASP A 27 19.46 -10.97 -10.09
N ILE A 28 18.28 -10.48 -10.51
CA ILE A 28 17.64 -10.89 -11.77
C ILE A 28 18.48 -10.51 -13.00
N TYR A 29 19.05 -9.30 -12.99
CA TYR A 29 19.78 -8.74 -14.14
C TYR A 29 21.29 -8.89 -14.04
N ASN A 30 21.80 -9.60 -13.02
CA ASN A 30 23.23 -9.77 -12.74
C ASN A 30 24.00 -8.43 -12.72
N LEU A 31 23.45 -7.41 -12.06
CA LEU A 31 24.05 -6.09 -11.96
C LEU A 31 24.92 -5.96 -10.72
N HIS A 32 25.96 -5.13 -10.82
CA HIS A 32 26.81 -4.79 -9.67
C HIS A 32 26.13 -3.73 -8.79
N VAL A 33 25.94 -4.06 -7.51
CA VAL A 33 25.45 -3.10 -6.50
C VAL A 33 26.61 -2.20 -6.08
N ALA A 34 26.53 -0.93 -6.47
CA ALA A 34 27.57 0.06 -6.17
C ALA A 34 27.45 0.60 -4.74
N ASP A 35 26.20 0.77 -4.27
CA ASP A 35 25.90 1.27 -2.93
C ASP A 35 24.50 0.85 -2.49
N THR A 36 24.28 0.75 -1.18
CA THR A 36 23.02 0.30 -0.55
C THR A 36 22.46 1.36 0.36
N ASP A 37 21.16 1.28 0.64
CA ASP A 37 20.47 2.20 1.55
C ASP A 37 20.60 3.68 1.18
N ILE A 38 20.67 3.97 -0.13
CA ILE A 38 20.86 5.32 -0.69
C ILE A 38 19.60 6.20 -0.65
N GLN A 39 18.54 5.79 0.06
CA GLN A 39 17.33 6.59 0.23
C GLN A 39 17.57 7.71 1.24
N ASP A 40 17.01 8.89 0.97
CA ASP A 40 17.08 10.02 1.91
C ASP A 40 16.31 9.72 3.21
N VAL A 41 15.18 9.02 3.09
CA VAL A 41 14.29 8.69 4.21
C VAL A 41 14.36 7.20 4.50
N SER A 42 14.90 6.84 5.67
CA SER A 42 15.02 5.45 6.12
C SER A 42 13.65 4.79 6.39
N PHE A 43 12.65 5.57 6.78
CA PHE A 43 11.30 5.09 7.10
C PHE A 43 10.35 5.13 5.88
N ASN A 44 10.74 4.47 4.78
CA ASN A 44 9.94 4.38 3.56
C ASN A 44 9.33 2.98 3.43
N HIS A 45 8.07 2.83 3.85
CA HIS A 45 7.35 1.56 3.83
C HIS A 45 6.12 1.63 2.93
N THR A 46 5.96 0.60 2.09
CA THR A 46 4.74 0.39 1.30
C THR A 46 3.87 -0.67 1.96
N ARG A 47 2.61 -0.35 2.23
CA ARG A 47 1.65 -1.30 2.80
C ARG A 47 0.88 -2.02 1.69
N PHE A 48 0.99 -3.34 1.64
CA PHE A 48 0.25 -4.20 0.71
C PHE A 48 -0.93 -4.89 1.40
N LEU A 49 -1.94 -5.30 0.61
CA LEU A 49 -3.05 -6.14 1.04
C LEU A 49 -3.02 -7.45 0.24
N LEU A 50 -3.11 -8.60 0.93
CA LEU A 50 -3.32 -9.89 0.29
C LEU A 50 -4.82 -10.13 0.15
N LEU A 51 -5.30 -10.31 -1.08
CA LEU A 51 -6.72 -10.50 -1.38
C LEU A 51 -6.97 -11.95 -1.83
N GLY A 52 -8.09 -12.51 -1.37
CA GLY A 52 -8.55 -13.84 -1.74
C GLY A 52 -10.07 -13.87 -1.83
N ARG A 53 -10.61 -14.75 -2.68
CA ARG A 53 -12.06 -14.95 -2.82
C ARG A 53 -12.64 -15.78 -1.66
N ALA A 54 -11.87 -16.75 -1.19
CA ALA A 54 -12.22 -17.56 -0.04
C ALA A 54 -11.82 -16.85 1.26
N PRO A 55 -12.52 -17.11 2.38
CA PRO A 55 -12.08 -16.68 3.70
C PRO A 55 -10.64 -17.09 3.97
N SER A 56 -9.87 -16.19 4.57
CA SER A 56 -8.49 -16.48 4.92
C SER A 56 -8.43 -17.65 5.92
N PRO A 57 -7.59 -18.67 5.69
CA PRO A 57 -7.45 -19.79 6.61
C PRO A 57 -6.95 -19.33 7.99
N TYR A 58 -6.28 -18.17 8.04
CA TYR A 58 -5.79 -17.56 9.28
C TYR A 58 -6.90 -17.00 10.18
N VAL A 59 -8.14 -16.82 9.67
CA VAL A 59 -9.28 -16.37 10.49
C VAL A 59 -9.85 -17.51 11.33
N ALA A 60 -9.71 -18.76 10.87
CA ALA A 60 -10.28 -19.95 11.53
C ALA A 60 -9.35 -20.59 12.58
N LEU A 61 -8.08 -20.18 12.66
CA LEU A 61 -7.06 -20.91 13.41
C LEU A 61 -6.88 -20.49 14.87
N HIS A 62 -7.62 -19.48 15.35
CA HIS A 62 -7.28 -18.84 16.62
C HIS A 62 -8.48 -18.68 17.56
N ASN A 63 -8.56 -19.58 18.55
CA ASN A 63 -9.36 -19.42 19.78
C ASN A 63 -8.77 -18.36 20.75
N THR A 64 -7.87 -17.51 20.26
CA THR A 64 -7.16 -16.48 21.03
C THR A 64 -7.40 -15.14 20.34
N PRO A 65 -7.72 -14.06 21.07
CA PRO A 65 -7.92 -12.75 20.47
C PRO A 65 -6.62 -12.27 19.82
N ILE A 66 -6.59 -12.29 18.49
CA ILE A 66 -5.51 -11.70 17.69
C ILE A 66 -5.88 -10.26 17.35
N PRO A 67 -4.94 -9.30 17.48
CA PRO A 67 -5.12 -7.95 16.95
C PRO A 67 -5.56 -8.00 15.48
N THR A 68 -6.84 -7.69 15.25
CA THR A 68 -7.49 -7.81 13.93
C THR A 68 -7.81 -6.43 13.41
N LYS A 69 -7.53 -6.20 12.13
CA LYS A 69 -7.89 -4.97 11.42
C LYS A 69 -9.00 -5.27 10.43
N VAL A 70 -10.03 -4.43 10.42
CA VAL A 70 -11.14 -4.48 9.46
C VAL A 70 -11.06 -3.27 8.55
N SER A 71 -11.28 -3.47 7.25
CA SER A 71 -11.40 -2.39 6.27
C SER A 71 -12.83 -2.36 5.74
N LEU A 72 -13.43 -1.18 5.74
CA LEU A 72 -14.80 -0.94 5.33
C LEU A 72 -14.82 0.20 4.32
N VAL A 73 -15.73 0.13 3.35
CA VAL A 73 -16.07 1.22 2.45
C VAL A 73 -17.55 1.48 2.60
N PHE A 74 -17.92 2.74 2.80
CA PHE A 74 -19.31 3.17 2.91
C PHE A 74 -19.48 4.54 2.27
N ARG A 75 -20.72 4.85 1.89
CA ARG A 75 -21.10 6.15 1.33
C ARG A 75 -21.87 6.94 2.37
N VAL A 76 -21.79 8.26 2.28
CA VAL A 76 -22.59 9.19 3.06
C VAL A 76 -23.08 10.30 2.15
N HIS A 77 -24.20 10.93 2.49
CA HIS A 77 -24.61 12.16 1.80
C HIS A 77 -23.62 13.27 2.08
N ASP A 78 -23.36 14.10 1.07
CA ASP A 78 -22.50 15.29 1.19
C ASP A 78 -23.26 16.44 1.87
N THR A 79 -23.55 16.24 3.16
CA THR A 79 -24.22 17.22 4.02
C THR A 79 -23.44 17.40 5.32
N PRO A 80 -23.51 18.60 5.95
CA PRO A 80 -22.82 18.87 7.20
C PRO A 80 -23.10 17.81 8.29
N GLY A 81 -22.03 17.33 8.90
CA GLY A 81 -22.08 16.35 9.99
C GLY A 81 -22.29 14.90 9.56
N SER A 82 -22.41 14.58 8.26
CA SER A 82 -22.60 13.19 7.80
C SER A 82 -21.47 12.26 8.24
N LEU A 83 -20.21 12.66 8.03
CA LEU A 83 -19.06 11.86 8.49
C LEU A 83 -19.05 11.70 10.01
N HIS A 84 -19.31 12.78 10.75
CA HIS A 84 -19.37 12.74 12.22
C HIS A 84 -20.41 11.71 12.72
N ARG A 85 -21.62 11.74 12.16
CA ARG A 85 -22.68 10.77 12.50
C ARG A 85 -22.23 9.33 12.23
N SER A 86 -21.63 9.07 11.07
CA SER A 86 -21.12 7.74 10.72
C SER A 86 -20.00 7.27 11.66
N LEU A 87 -19.03 8.13 11.99
CA LEU A 87 -17.91 7.77 12.86
C LEU A 87 -18.32 7.60 14.33
N SER A 88 -19.41 8.24 14.76
CA SER A 88 -19.93 8.11 16.12
C SER A 88 -20.23 6.66 16.52
N ALA A 89 -20.62 5.80 15.57
CA ALA A 89 -20.87 4.39 15.85
C ALA A 89 -19.61 3.65 16.35
N PHE A 90 -18.42 4.04 15.89
CA PHE A 90 -17.15 3.45 16.29
C PHE A 90 -16.70 3.97 17.66
N SER A 91 -16.76 5.28 17.87
CA SER A 91 -16.33 5.90 19.13
C SER A 91 -17.18 5.45 20.32
N HIS A 92 -18.51 5.35 20.16
CA HIS A 92 -19.40 4.85 21.22
C HIS A 92 -19.12 3.38 21.60
N ARG A 93 -18.40 2.63 20.76
CA ARG A 93 -18.00 1.24 21.02
C ARG A 93 -16.53 1.09 21.42
N GLY A 94 -15.80 2.20 21.58
CA GLY A 94 -14.37 2.19 21.87
C GLY A 94 -13.52 1.58 20.74
N LEU A 95 -14.01 1.60 19.50
CA LEU A 95 -13.29 1.04 18.35
C LEU A 95 -12.29 2.06 17.78
N GLN A 96 -11.02 1.68 17.72
CA GLN A 96 -9.95 2.51 17.18
C GLN A 96 -9.87 2.45 15.66
N LEU A 97 -9.78 3.62 15.01
CA LEU A 97 -9.56 3.74 13.57
C LEU A 97 -8.06 3.89 13.28
N CYS A 98 -7.56 3.13 12.30
CA CYS A 98 -6.15 3.20 11.85
C CYS A 98 -5.97 3.91 10.50
N LYS A 99 -7.07 4.15 9.77
CA LYS A 99 -7.09 4.81 8.46
C LYS A 99 -8.49 5.34 8.22
N LEU A 100 -8.60 6.57 7.74
CA LEU A 100 -9.83 7.19 7.26
C LEU A 100 -9.49 8.01 6.03
N GLU A 101 -10.14 7.72 4.90
CA GLU A 101 -9.92 8.42 3.64
C GLU A 101 -11.27 8.69 2.99
N SER A 102 -11.55 9.95 2.66
CA SER A 102 -12.70 10.33 1.86
C SER A 102 -12.36 10.27 0.37
N ARG A 103 -13.32 9.83 -0.43
CA ARG A 103 -13.26 9.86 -1.89
C ARG A 103 -14.63 10.31 -2.41
N PRO A 104 -14.71 11.33 -3.27
CA PRO A 104 -15.95 11.66 -3.96
C PRO A 104 -16.43 10.46 -4.77
N VAL A 105 -17.74 10.20 -4.73
CA VAL A 105 -18.34 9.18 -5.59
C VAL A 105 -18.38 9.72 -7.02
N PRO A 106 -17.86 9.00 -8.01
CA PRO A 106 -17.97 9.39 -9.42
C PRO A 106 -19.43 9.63 -9.84
N PRO A 107 -19.72 10.62 -10.71
CA PRO A 107 -21.10 10.94 -11.10
C PRO A 107 -21.89 9.77 -11.70
N ASP A 108 -21.22 8.87 -12.42
CA ASP A 108 -21.78 7.66 -13.02
C ASP A 108 -22.21 6.58 -12.00
N MET A 109 -21.79 6.72 -10.74
CA MET A 109 -22.18 5.82 -9.65
C MET A 109 -23.27 6.41 -8.73
N LEU A 110 -23.84 7.56 -9.11
CA LEU A 110 -24.92 8.24 -8.38
C LEU A 110 -26.32 7.78 -8.83
N ASP A 111 -26.43 6.97 -9.87
CA ASP A 111 -27.71 6.47 -10.36
C ASP A 111 -28.25 5.35 -9.44
N GLU A 112 -29.21 5.68 -8.59
CA GLU A 112 -29.91 4.77 -7.68
C GLU A 112 -30.99 3.93 -8.40
N THR A 113 -30.61 3.16 -9.43
CA THR A 113 -31.51 2.15 -10.03
C THR A 113 -30.98 0.72 -9.97
N THR A 114 -30.20 0.38 -8.93
CA THR A 114 -29.99 -1.02 -8.52
C THR A 114 -29.95 -1.14 -7.01
#